data_AF-K6VP33-F1
#
_entry.id   AF-K6VP33-F1
#
_cell.length_a   1.000
_cell.length_b   1.000
_cell.length_c   1.000
_cell.angle_alpha   90.00
_cell.angle_beta   90.00
_cell.angle_gamma   90.00
#
_symmetry.space_group_name_H-M   'P 1'
#
loop_
_entity.id
_entity.type
_entity.pdbx_description
1 polymer ?
#
loop_
_entity_poly.entity_id
_entity_poly.type
_entity_poly.pdbx_seq_one_letter_code
_entity_poly.pdbx_strand_id
1 'polypeptide(L)'
;MIVVDASALVEALIPNGAHSEWARERLSGDPAWCAPDYLIAEAFAAVRGLQLGGKLTSEAADEAFDALSAVFVDLVPTQRLVPSCVS
;
A
#
# COMPACT_ATOMS: atom_id res chain seq x y z
N MET A 1 14.04 -3.97 8.70
CA MET A 1 13.75 -3.48 7.35
C MET A 1 12.47 -4.15 6.90
N ILE A 2 11.37 -3.41 6.91
CA ILE A 2 10.08 -3.89 6.41
C ILE A 2 10.00 -3.49 4.94
N VAL A 3 9.80 -4.47 4.06
CA VAL A 3 9.43 -4.22 2.67
C VAL A 3 7.92 -4.09 2.62
N VAL A 4 7.41 -2.93 2.22
CA VAL A 4 5.96 -2.72 2.12
C VAL A 4 5.48 -3.27 0.79
N ASP A 5 4.53 -4.20 0.85
CA ASP A 5 3.81 -4.73 -0.31
C ASP A 5 2.59 -3.87 -0.65
N ALA A 6 2.16 -3.91 -1.91
CA ALA A 6 0.99 -3.18 -2.39
C ALA A 6 -0.30 -3.59 -1.66
N SER A 7 -0.48 -4.88 -1.34
CA SER A 7 -1.69 -5.33 -0.65
C SER A 7 -1.78 -4.77 0.78
N ALA A 8 -0.65 -4.71 1.49
CA ALA A 8 -0.58 -4.11 2.82
C ALA A 8 -0.83 -2.60 2.79
N LEU A 9 -0.31 -1.90 1.76
CA LEU A 9 -0.60 -0.49 1.56
C LEU A 9 -2.09 -0.26 1.28
N VAL A 10 -2.70 -1.07 0.41
CA VAL A 10 -4.13 -0.96 0.08
C VAL A 10 -5.02 -1.15 1.31
N GLU A 11 -4.72 -2.11 2.17
CA GLU A 11 -5.44 -2.29 3.45
C GLU A 11 -5.31 -1.07 4.38
N ALA A 12 -4.16 -0.39 4.38
CA ALA A 12 -3.97 0.84 5.16
C ALA A 12 -4.74 2.05 4.58
N LEU A 13 -4.87 2.09 3.26
CA LEU A 13 -5.54 3.18 2.53
C LEU A 13 -7.07 3.08 2.61
N ILE A 14 -7.63 1.87 2.62
CA ILE A 14 -9.09 1.68 2.66
C ILE A 14 -9.65 2.07 4.04
N PRO A 15 -10.56 3.05 4.10
CA PRO A 15 -11.23 3.42 5.35
C PRO A 15 -12.05 2.25 5.89
N ASN A 16 -11.93 1.95 7.18
CA ASN A 16 -12.68 0.90 7.87
C ASN A 16 -12.50 -0.53 7.29
N GLY A 17 -11.40 -0.77 6.57
CA GLY A 17 -10.99 -2.13 6.18
C GLY A 17 -10.72 -2.98 7.42
N ALA A 18 -10.91 -4.30 7.29
CA ALA A 18 -10.78 -5.24 8.41
C ALA A 18 -9.40 -5.18 9.11
N HIS A 19 -8.36 -4.75 8.40
CA HIS A 19 -6.99 -4.62 8.91
C HIS A 19 -6.46 -3.18 8.86
N SER A 20 -7.32 -2.19 8.61
CA SER A 20 -6.90 -0.79 8.37
C SER A 20 -6.15 -0.17 9.55
N GLU A 21 -6.65 -0.34 10.78
CA GLU A 21 -5.98 0.15 12.00
C GLU A 21 -4.64 -0.55 12.22
N TRP A 22 -4.61 -1.88 12.14
CA TRP A 22 -3.39 -2.66 12.31
C TRP A 22 -2.31 -2.28 11.27
N ALA A 23 -2.70 -2.10 10.00
CA ALA A 23 -1.79 -1.72 8.94
C ALA A 23 -1.22 -0.31 9.17
N ARG A 24 -2.04 0.65 9.60
CA ARG A 24 -1.59 2.01 9.95
C ARG A 24 -0.68 2.03 11.16
N GLU A 25 -0.99 1.26 12.20
CA GLU A 25 -0.12 1.11 13.39
C GLU A 25 1.22 0.51 13.01
N ARG A 26 1.21 -0.54 12.18
CA ARG A 26 2.43 -1.24 11.79
C ARG A 26 3.30 -0.44 10.85
N LEU A 27 2.69 0.35 9.97
CA LEU A 27 3.39 1.37 9.23
C LEU A 27 3.93 2.36 10.27
N SER A 28 3.14 3.26 10.86
CA SER A 28 3.64 4.35 11.73
C SER A 28 4.70 4.02 12.81
N GLY A 29 4.80 2.79 13.31
CA GLY A 29 5.78 2.36 14.33
C GLY A 29 7.25 2.19 13.90
N ASP A 30 7.61 2.11 12.62
CA ASP A 30 9.01 1.94 12.17
C ASP A 30 9.34 2.93 11.03
N PRO A 31 10.12 3.99 11.19
CA PRO A 31 10.34 4.95 10.10
C PRO A 31 11.20 4.41 8.95
N ALA A 32 11.80 3.21 9.05
CA ALA A 32 12.71 2.64 8.06
C ALA A 32 12.02 1.58 7.16
N TRP A 33 11.03 2.00 6.37
CA TRP A 33 10.47 1.16 5.30
C TRP A 33 11.17 1.39 3.98
N CYS A 34 11.23 0.34 3.17
CA CYS A 34 11.51 0.44 1.76
C CYS A 34 10.39 -0.24 0.99
N ALA A 35 10.19 0.18 -0.26
CA ALA A 35 9.18 -0.42 -1.11
C ALA A 35 9.72 -0.66 -2.52
N PRO A 36 9.20 -1.69 -3.22
CA PRO A 36 9.47 -1.86 -4.65
C PRO A 36 9.08 -0.59 -5.41
N ASP A 37 9.87 -0.23 -6.42
CA ASP A 37 9.62 0.92 -7.30
C ASP A 37 8.27 0.89 -8.04
N TYR A 38 7.59 -0.26 -8.06
CA TYR A 38 6.24 -0.43 -8.61
C TYR A 38 5.10 -0.26 -7.61
N LEU A 39 5.40 -0.09 -6.31
CA LEU A 39 4.40 -0.09 -5.23
C LEU A 39 3.20 0.81 -5.50
N ILE A 40 3.44 2.06 -5.92
CA ILE A 40 2.38 3.03 -6.15
C ILE A 40 1.47 2.60 -7.31
N ALA A 41 2.04 2.07 -8.38
CA ALA A 41 1.29 1.60 -9.54
C ALA A 41 0.46 0.36 -9.21
N GLU A 42 1.01 -0.56 -8.42
CA GLU A 42 0.33 -1.76 -7.95
C GLU A 42 -0.82 -1.43 -7.00
N ALA A 43 -0.60 -0.52 -6.05
CA ALA A 43 -1.64 -0.05 -5.13
C ALA A 43 -2.77 0.67 -5.88
N PHE A 44 -2.44 1.53 -6.84
CA PHE A 44 -3.43 2.17 -7.71
C PHE A 44 -4.27 1.13 -8.47
N ALA A 45 -3.62 0.16 -9.12
CA ALA A 45 -4.30 -0.89 -9.86
C ALA A 45 -5.22 -1.74 -8.96
N ALA A 46 -4.78 -2.03 -7.74
CA ALA A 46 -5.55 -2.78 -6.75
C ALA A 46 -6.80 -2.01 -6.27
N VAL A 47 -6.66 -0.73 -5.87
CA VAL A 47 -7.81 0.11 -5.48
C VAL A 47 -8.80 0.22 -6.64
N ARG A 48 -8.30 0.46 -7.86
CA ARG A 48 -9.14 0.52 -9.06
C ARG A 48 -9.85 -0.80 -9.34
N GLY A 49 -9.17 -1.93 -9.15
CA GLY A 49 -9.77 -3.25 -9.28
C GLY A 49 -10.90 -3.51 -8.28
N LEU A 50 -10.73 -3.09 -7.03
CA LEU A 50 -11.76 -3.19 -5.99
C LEU A 50 -12.97 -2.31 -6.31
N GLN A 51 -12.75 -1.08 -6.79
CA GLN A 51 -13.80 -0.18 -7.24
C GLN A 51 -14.58 -0.77 -8.42
N LEU A 52 -13.88 -1.21 -9.48
CA LEU A 52 -14.52 -1.81 -10.66
C LEU A 52 -15.24 -3.12 -10.35
N GLY A 53 -14.76 -3.87 -9.34
CA GLY A 53 -15.40 -5.08 -8.84
C GLY A 53 -16.57 -4.85 -7.89
N GLY A 54 -16.94 -3.59 -7.60
CA GLY A 54 -18.03 -3.24 -6.67
C GLY A 54 -17.74 -3.56 -5.21
N LYS A 55 -16.47 -3.83 -4.85
CA LYS A 55 -16.02 -4.11 -3.49
C LYS A 55 -15.67 -2.85 -2.72
N LEU A 56 -15.55 -1.72 -3.40
CA LEU A 56 -15.29 -0.39 -2.85
C LEU A 56 -16.27 0.59 -3.49
N THR A 57 -16.88 1.46 -2.68
CA THR A 57 -17.73 2.54 -3.21
C THR A 57 -16.88 3.57 -3.95
N SER A 58 -17.51 4.45 -4.74
CA SER A 58 -16.76 5.49 -5.45
C SER A 58 -16.13 6.48 -4.47
N GLU A 59 -16.87 6.85 -3.43
CA GLU A 59 -16.41 7.76 -2.38
C GLU A 59 -15.21 7.18 -1.62
N ALA A 60 -15.28 5.90 -1.23
CA ALA A 60 -14.17 5.23 -0.54
C ALA A 60 -12.95 5.00 -1.45
N ALA A 61 -13.16 4.85 -2.76
CA ALA A 61 -12.07 4.78 -3.73
C ALA A 61 -11.38 6.14 -3.89
N ASP A 62 -12.14 7.23 -3.95
CA ASP A 62 -11.60 8.59 -4.03
C ASP A 62 -10.77 8.93 -2.78
N GLU A 63 -11.28 8.61 -1.58
CA GLU A 63 -10.53 8.75 -0.33
C GLU A 63 -9.22 7.93 -0.33
N ALA A 64 -9.26 6.70 -0.85
CA ALA A 64 -8.07 5.86 -0.97
C ALA A 64 -7.04 6.42 -1.97
N PHE A 65 -7.49 7.04 -3.08
CA PHE A 65 -6.60 7.69 -4.03
C PHE A 65 -5.98 8.97 -3.48
N ASP A 66 -6.75 9.78 -2.76
CA ASP A 66 -6.24 10.95 -2.05
C ASP A 66 -5.18 10.54 -1.03
N ALA A 67 -5.45 9.50 -0.24
CA ALA A 67 -4.48 8.96 0.71
C ALA A 67 -3.24 8.40 0.01
N LEU A 68 -3.39 7.69 -1.12
CA LEU A 68 -2.27 7.17 -1.91
C LEU A 68 -1.37 8.30 -2.43
N SER A 69 -1.95 9.42 -2.85
CA SER A 69 -1.20 10.59 -3.33
C SER A 69 -0.35 11.25 -2.24
N ALA A 70 -0.71 11.06 -0.97
CA ALA A 70 0.01 11.59 0.19
C ALA A 70 1.05 10.61 0.76
N VAL A 71 1.17 9.40 0.21
CA VAL A 71 2.15 8.41 0.67
C VAL A 71 3.57 8.88 0.34
N PHE A 72 4.40 9.01 1.37
CA PHE A 72 5.83 9.22 1.25
C PHE A 72 6.56 7.93 1.62
N VAL A 73 7.25 7.32 0.65
CA VAL A 73 7.97 6.06 0.83
C VAL A 73 9.26 6.07 0.03
N ASP A 74 10.34 5.56 0.63
CA ASP A 74 11.60 5.35 -0.08
C ASP A 74 11.46 4.15 -1.02
N LEU A 75 11.31 4.46 -2.31
CA LEU A 75 11.25 3.46 -3.37
C LEU A 75 12.66 2.97 -3.70
N VAL A 76 12.82 1.66 -3.71
CA VAL A 76 14.05 0.99 -4.09
C VAL A 76 13.81 0.12 -5.32
N PRO A 77 14.78 0.01 -6.24
CA PRO A 77 14.64 -0.86 -7.41
C PRO A 77 14.29 -2.29 -6.97
N THR A 78 13.19 -2.85 -7.48
CA THR A 78 12.68 -4.17 -7.09
C THR A 78 13.78 -5.25 -7.13
N GLN A 79 14.67 -5.19 -8.12
CA GLN A 79 15.80 -6.12 -8.25
C GLN A 79 16.74 -6.14 -7.05
N ARG A 80 16.85 -5.03 -6.30
CA ARG A 80 17.66 -4.95 -5.07
C ARG A 80 16.98 -5.60 -3.86
N LEU A 81 15.66 -5.75 -3.89
CA LEU A 81 14.87 -6.38 -2.84
C LEU A 81 14.77 -7.89 -3.00
N VAL A 82 14.86 -8.41 -4.23
CA VAL A 82 14.75 -9.85 -4.51
C VAL A 82 15.68 -10.69 -3.62
N PRO A 83 16.99 -10.39 -3.46
CA PRO A 83 17.87 -11.20 -2.61
C PRO A 83 17.47 -11.25 -1.13
N SER A 84 16.87 -10.19 -0.60
CA SER A 84 16.42 -10.13 0.80
C SER A 84 15.13 -10.92 1.08
N CYS A 85 14.37 -11.30 0.04
CA CYS A 85 13.12 -12.04 0.17
C CYS A 85 13.29 -13.56 0.07
N VAL A 86 14.49 -14.06 -0.26
CA VAL A 86 14.79 -15.49 -0.43
C VAL A 86 15.61 -16.07 0.74
N SER A 87 15.67 -15.36 1.87
CA SER A 87 16.42 -15.78 3.08
C SER A 87 15.58 -16.60 4.04
#